data_AF-A0A5C8ZAF4-F1
#
_entry.id   AF-A0A5C8ZAF4-F1
#
_cell.length_a   1.000
_cell.length_b   1.000
_cell.length_c   1.000
_cell.angle_alpha   90.00
_cell.angle_beta   90.00
_cell.angle_gamma   90.00
#
_symmetry.space_group_name_H-M   'P 1'
#
loop_
_entity.id
_entity.type
_entity.pdbx_description
1 polymer ?
#
loop_
_entity_poly.entity_id
_entity_poly.type
_entity_poly.pdbx_seq_one_letter_code
_entity_poly.pdbx_strand_id
1 'polypeptide(L)'
;MFIEGLSDTEKRQLAVTLRERGHIAFMAIKHAVAAMLSQKRGGPINEVDQAYLRLVDNTIEELFGYQRQTGELYYMAPEQTAATGTGFK
;
A
#
# COMPACT_ATOMS: atom_id res chain seq x y z
N MET A 1 -5.47 4.27 10.13
CA MET A 1 -5.29 3.60 8.82
C MET A 1 -3.97 2.85 8.90
N PHE A 2 -3.97 1.53 8.74
CA PHE A 2 -2.80 0.65 8.95
C PHE A 2 -1.84 0.64 7.74
N ILE A 3 -1.49 1.82 7.22
CA ILE A 3 -0.42 1.99 6.25
C ILE A 3 0.75 2.61 6.98
N GLU A 4 1.90 1.94 6.94
CA GLU A 4 3.12 2.43 7.54
C GLU A 4 3.97 3.18 6.50
N GLY A 5 4.87 4.05 6.97
CA GLY A 5 5.69 4.90 6.11
C GLY A 5 4.98 6.16 5.57
N LEU A 6 3.69 6.33 5.87
CA LEU A 6 2.96 7.58 5.63
C LEU A 6 2.72 8.36 6.92
N SER A 7 2.93 9.67 6.87
CA SER A 7 2.49 10.63 7.88
C SER A 7 0.96 10.71 7.98
N ASP A 8 0.45 11.29 9.06
CA ASP A 8 -1.00 11.47 9.25
C ASP A 8 -1.63 12.35 8.17
N THR A 9 -0.90 13.36 7.68
CA THR A 9 -1.34 14.22 6.58
C THR A 9 -1.45 13.43 5.27
N GLU A 10 -0.44 12.62 4.94
CA GLU A 10 -0.45 11.76 3.74
C GLU A 10 -1.57 10.71 3.81
N LYS A 11 -1.77 10.08 4.98
CA LYS A 11 -2.89 9.16 5.23
C LYS A 11 -4.24 9.83 5.02
N ARG A 12 -4.39 11.07 5.47
CA ARG A 12 -5.62 11.85 5.26
C ARG A 12 -5.83 12.18 3.79
N GLN A 13 -4.78 12.60 3.08
CA GLN A 13 -4.86 12.91 1.66
C GLN A 13 -5.20 11.67 0.83
N LEU A 14 -4.56 10.53 1.09
CA LEU A 14 -4.91 9.25 0.48
C LEU A 14 -6.39 8.90 0.70
N ALA A 15 -6.90 9.05 1.93
CA ALA A 15 -8.30 8.77 2.22
C ALA A 15 -9.27 9.69 1.44
N VAL A 16 -8.92 10.96 1.28
CA VAL A 16 -9.70 11.93 0.50
C VAL A 16 -9.68 11.55 -0.98
N THR A 17 -8.50 11.28 -1.55
CA THR A 17 -8.35 10.91 -2.96
C THR A 17 -9.08 9.62 -3.30
N LEU A 18 -9.00 8.59 -2.44
CA LEU A 18 -9.76 7.35 -2.63
C LEU A 18 -11.27 7.62 -2.65
N ARG A 19 -11.76 8.48 -1.74
CA ARG A 19 -13.17 8.87 -1.69
C ARG A 19 -13.61 9.63 -2.93
N GLU A 20 -12.80 10.57 -3.42
CA GLU A 20 -13.09 11.32 -4.65
C GLU A 20 -13.16 10.41 -5.87
N ARG A 21 -12.41 9.30 -5.87
CA ARG A 21 -12.46 8.24 -6.89
C ARG A 21 -13.60 7.24 -6.68
N GLY A 22 -14.49 7.47 -5.71
CA GLY A 22 -15.65 6.61 -5.45
C GLY A 22 -15.36 5.40 -4.55
N HIS A 23 -14.23 5.36 -3.86
CA HIS A 23 -13.86 4.26 -2.97
C HIS A 23 -13.94 4.64 -1.49
N ILE A 24 -14.47 3.72 -0.67
CA ILE A 24 -14.40 3.86 0.78
C ILE A 24 -12.98 3.49 1.23
N ALA A 25 -12.23 4.46 1.77
CA ALA A 25 -10.84 4.27 2.16
C ALA A 25 -10.64 3.06 3.09
N PHE A 26 -11.52 2.86 4.08
CA PHE A 26 -11.48 1.69 4.95
C PHE A 26 -11.56 0.36 4.18
N MET A 27 -12.45 0.27 3.18
CA MET A 27 -12.61 -0.94 2.36
C MET A 27 -11.37 -1.20 1.50
N ALA A 28 -10.83 -0.14 0.88
CA ALA A 28 -9.61 -0.26 0.09
C ALA A 28 -8.44 -0.81 0.92
N ILE A 29 -8.22 -0.26 2.12
CA ILE A 29 -7.16 -0.71 3.02
C ILE A 29 -7.42 -2.12 3.56
N LYS A 30 -8.68 -2.45 3.91
CA LYS A 30 -9.04 -3.80 4.36
C LYS A 30 -8.70 -4.86 3.32
N HIS A 31 -9.08 -4.63 2.06
CA HIS A 31 -8.81 -5.55 0.96
C HIS A 31 -7.31 -5.62 0.62
N ALA A 32 -6.59 -4.49 0.67
CA ALA A 32 -5.14 -4.47 0.50
C ALA A 32 -4.44 -5.32 1.59
N VAL A 33 -4.86 -5.21 2.86
CA VAL A 33 -4.34 -6.04 3.96
C VAL A 33 -4.64 -7.52 3.72
N ALA A 34 -5.85 -7.85 3.27
CA ALA A 34 -6.23 -9.24 2.98
C ALA A 34 -5.35 -9.85 1.88
N ALA A 35 -5.06 -9.11 0.81
CA ALA A 35 -4.12 -9.54 -0.22
C ALA A 35 -2.73 -9.85 0.35
N MET A 36 -2.22 -8.96 1.20
CA MET A 36 -0.91 -9.13 1.84
C MET A 36 -0.85 -10.36 2.75
N LEU A 37 -1.89 -10.58 3.54
CA LEU A 37 -1.95 -11.74 4.42
C LEU A 37 -2.04 -13.05 3.63
N SER A 38 -2.79 -13.07 2.52
CA SER A 38 -2.86 -14.22 1.62
C SER A 38 -1.51 -14.52 0.99
N GLN A 39 -0.82 -13.49 0.49
CA GLN A 39 0.54 -13.61 -0.06
C GLN A 39 1.52 -14.16 0.97
N LYS A 40 1.52 -13.63 2.20
CA LYS A 40 2.41 -14.07 3.28
C LYS A 40 2.19 -15.53 3.68
N ARG A 41 0.96 -16.03 3.54
CA ARG A 41 0.59 -17.43 3.82
C ARG A 41 0.87 -18.37 2.65
N GLY A 42 1.34 -17.87 1.50
CA GLY A 42 1.52 -18.66 0.29
C GLY A 42 0.20 -19.14 -0.32
N GLY A 43 -0.93 -18.51 0.04
CA GLY A 43 -2.26 -18.87 -0.45
C GLY A 43 -2.64 -18.09 -1.71
N PRO A 44 -3.69 -18.54 -2.43
CA PRO A 44 -4.25 -17.77 -3.54
C PRO A 44 -4.80 -16.43 -3.04
N ILE A 45 -4.52 -15.37 -3.78
CA ILE A 45 -5.03 -14.02 -3.48
C ILE A 45 -6.37 -13.84 -4.19
N ASN A 46 -7.40 -13.38 -3.48
CA ASN A 46 -8.67 -13.03 -4.09
C ASN A 46 -8.50 -11.87 -5.08
N GLU A 47 -9.15 -11.93 -6.24
CA GLU A 47 -9.00 -10.91 -7.29
C GLU A 47 -9.40 -9.50 -6.81
N VAL A 48 -10.43 -9.40 -5.97
CA VAL A 48 -10.88 -8.13 -5.38
C VAL A 48 -9.82 -7.58 -4.43
N ASP A 49 -9.25 -8.44 -3.58
CA ASP A 49 -8.18 -8.06 -2.65
C ASP A 49 -6.97 -7.53 -3.43
N GLN A 50 -6.56 -8.25 -4.49
CA GLN A 50 -5.46 -7.85 -5.35
C GLN A 50 -5.74 -6.54 -6.09
N ALA A 51 -6.98 -6.32 -6.55
CA ALA A 51 -7.37 -5.09 -7.23
C ALA A 51 -7.28 -3.87 -6.30
N TYR A 52 -7.72 -4.01 -5.06
CA TYR A 52 -7.61 -2.93 -4.06
C TYR A 52 -6.18 -2.71 -3.59
N LEU A 53 -5.35 -3.76 -3.52
CA LEU A 53 -3.92 -3.60 -3.27
C LEU A 53 -3.27 -2.72 -4.35
N ARG A 54 -3.52 -3.03 -5.64
CA ARG A 54 -3.03 -2.21 -6.77
C ARG A 54 -3.60 -0.79 -6.75
N LEU A 55 -4.88 -0.62 -6.40
CA LEU A 55 -5.48 0.71 -6.30
C LEU A 55 -4.74 1.57 -5.27
N VAL A 56 -4.44 1.00 -4.10
CA VAL A 56 -3.71 1.69 -3.03
C VAL A 56 -2.28 1.98 -3.46
N ASP A 57 -1.57 0.99 -4.03
CA ASP A 57 -0.22 1.13 -4.56
C ASP A 57 -0.14 2.30 -5.56
N ASN A 58 -0.97 2.26 -6.60
CA ASN A 58 -0.96 3.28 -7.66
C ASN A 58 -1.35 4.66 -7.14
N THR A 59 -2.29 4.74 -6.19
CA THR A 59 -2.71 6.05 -5.64
C THR A 59 -1.61 6.65 -4.77
N ILE A 60 -0.86 5.84 -4.02
CA ILE A 60 0.27 6.32 -3.21
C ILE A 60 1.45 6.72 -4.11
N GLU A 61 1.75 5.94 -5.15
CA GLU A 61 2.77 6.27 -6.15
C GLU A 61 2.43 7.59 -6.87
N GLU A 62 1.17 7.78 -7.26
CA GLU A 62 0.72 9.01 -7.92
C GLU A 62 0.80 10.24 -7.00
N LEU A 63 0.40 10.10 -5.74
CA LEU A 63 0.35 11.23 -4.81
C LEU A 63 1.73 11.63 -4.27
N PHE A 64 2.61 10.65 -4.02
CA PHE A 64 3.82 10.86 -3.23
C PHE A 64 5.09 10.30 -3.90
N GLY A 65 4.95 9.57 -5.01
CA GLY A 65 6.07 8.87 -5.65
C GLY A 65 6.60 7.68 -4.84
N TYR A 66 5.89 7.26 -3.79
CA TYR A 66 6.35 6.18 -2.92
C TYR A 66 6.01 4.80 -3.48
N GLN A 67 6.84 3.83 -3.16
CA GLN A 67 6.65 2.44 -3.55
C GLN A 67 6.49 1.56 -2.32
N ARG A 68 5.68 0.51 -2.47
CA ARG A 68 5.44 -0.46 -1.40
C ARG A 68 6.65 -1.36 -1.20
N GLN A 69 7.06 -1.53 0.05
CA GLN A 69 8.03 -2.54 0.43
C GLN A 69 7.41 -3.94 0.31
N THR A 70 8.17 -4.89 -0.25
CA THR A 70 7.68 -6.25 -0.46
C THR A 70 7.27 -6.90 0.86
N GLY A 71 6.07 -7.49 0.89
CA GLY A 71 5.58 -8.24 2.05
C GLY A 71 4.88 -7.42 3.12
N GLU A 72 4.86 -6.09 3.02
CA GLU A 72 4.18 -5.21 3.99
C GLU A 72 3.36 -4.11 3.30
N LEU A 73 2.42 -3.47 4.01
CA LEU A 73 1.81 -2.19 3.60
C LEU A 73 2.64 -1.02 4.13
N TYR A 74 3.92 -1.05 3.80
CA TYR A 74 4.89 -0.01 4.15
C TYR A 74 5.31 0.71 2.87
N TYR A 75 5.24 2.03 2.84
CA TYR A 75 5.56 2.83 1.65
C TYR A 75 6.65 3.84 1.96
N MET A 76 7.60 3.98 1.05
CA MET A 76 8.71 4.93 1.18
C MET A 76 9.14 5.42 -0.19
N ALA A 77 9.90 6.52 -0.20
CA ALA A 77 10.53 7.01 -1.42
C ALA A 77 11.48 5.95 -2.02
N PRO A 78 11.57 5.83 -3.36
CA PRO A 78 12.41 4.81 -4.01
C PRO A 78 13.89 4.87 -3.57
N GLU A 79 14.39 6.06 -3.27
CA GLU A 79 15.75 6.29 -2.78
C GLU A 79 16.01 5.61 -1.43
N GLN A 80 14.98 5.47 -0.59
CA GLN A 80 15.04 4.79 0.70
C GLN A 80 14.88 3.28 0.55
N THR A 81 14.15 2.83 -0.47
CA THR A 81 13.97 1.40 -0.80
C THR A 81 15.27 0.76 -1.28
N ALA A 82 16.10 1.50 -2.04
CA ALA A 82 17.40 1.01 -2.50
C ALA A 82 18.40 0.80 -1.35
N ALA A 83 18.34 1.63 -0.30
CA ALA A 83 19.23 1.52 0.86
C ALA A 83 18.91 0.29 1.74
N THR A 84 17.67 -0.20 1.73
CA THR A 84 17.25 -1.38 2.51
C THR A 84 17.57 -2.71 1.81
N GLY A 85 17.86 -2.70 0.50
CA GLY A 85 18.18 -3.89 -0.29
C GLY A 85 19.65 -4.33 -0.29
N THR A 86 20.58 -3.48 0.16
CA THR A 86 22.04 -3.75 0.14
C THR A 86 22.61 -4.24 1.48
N GLY A 87 21.77 -4.62 2.44
CA GLY A 87 22.14 -5.04 3.79
C GLY A 87 22.19 -6.54 4.04
N PHE A 88 22.71 -7.35 3.10
CA PHE A 88 23.15 -8.71 3.40
C PHE A 88 24.52 -8.94 2.75
N LYS A 89 25.57 -8.87 3.58
CA LYS A 89 26.84 -9.55 3.39
C LYS A 89 27.02 -10.52 4.54
#